data_AF-A0A081C1B2-F1
#
_entry.id   AF-A0A081C1B2-F1
#
_cell.length_a   1.000
_cell.length_b   1.000
_cell.length_c   1.000
_cell.angle_alpha   90.00
_cell.angle_beta   90.00
_cell.angle_gamma   90.00
#
_symmetry.space_group_name_H-M   'P 1'
#
loop_
_entity.id
_entity.type
_entity.pdbx_description
1 polymer ?
#
loop_
_entity_poly.entity_id
_entity_poly.type
_entity_poly.pdbx_seq_one_letter_code
_entity_poly.pdbx_strand_id
1 'polypeptide(L)'
;MDRYLQSMEIPEIFISYSWRDESLTITEALDAFLQAQGITVVRDNRDIGYKGLIKEYMQQLGKGKYVVVVLSDAYFKSKSCMFELLELSRQEGLYDRIFPVTVEGLSIYEAEDLLRYARYWDEKVEHLQQEIKSTPNIANLQGITDDLNLYVEIRQNISRLIDFLRNINTHPLKGSNFEPLLQAIRTKMAQDRTIPVSVEKEVKPMELTVSLRRQIIEFFLSIPDIYNPGKPQALVQSANLDSQLLNQISFAGAPGQFFNLLLPILIQYGRLNDGRYALQAVLEAAKQFVGPDRKAVCDNLIRELGWIPVGGNATFDGVSFGHANKFINKVTNAGDLVQADDITITKTATTQTEMPIAEVLKLFEQMLTTVNDVEGVSRRKKIEAEAEVKKAIAEIEEPEQGKEPDKRTIANHLKKATETLKEAGATTLQAAMFGKLVGQAVEWLGTKYC
;
A
#
# COMPACT_ATOMS: atom_id res chain seq x y z
N MET A 1 -41.21 -4.34 -13.32
CA MET A 1 -40.54 -3.34 -12.48
C MET A 1 -40.06 -3.92 -11.15
N ASP A 2 -40.73 -4.93 -10.57
CA ASP A 2 -40.47 -5.42 -9.19
C ASP A 2 -39.52 -6.63 -9.02
N ARG A 3 -38.69 -6.99 -10.01
CA ARG A 3 -37.72 -8.11 -9.84
C ARG A 3 -36.25 -7.68 -9.74
N TYR A 4 -35.96 -6.38 -9.78
CA TYR A 4 -34.59 -5.85 -9.64
C TYR A 4 -34.27 -5.33 -8.23
N LEU A 5 -35.22 -5.42 -7.29
CA LEU A 5 -35.06 -5.00 -5.89
C LEU A 5 -34.93 -6.18 -4.90
N GLN A 6 -34.68 -7.39 -5.39
CA GLN A 6 -34.38 -8.54 -4.53
C GLN A 6 -32.92 -8.97 -4.72
N SER A 7 -32.21 -8.97 -3.59
CA SER A 7 -30.80 -9.33 -3.32
C SER A 7 -29.71 -8.38 -3.81
N MET A 8 -29.68 -7.16 -3.28
CA MET A 8 -28.40 -6.52 -2.97
C MET A 8 -28.14 -6.81 -1.49
N GLU A 9 -27.23 -7.74 -1.17
CA GLU A 9 -26.80 -7.96 0.21
C GLU A 9 -26.32 -6.63 0.79
N ILE A 10 -27.01 -6.16 1.84
CA ILE A 10 -26.54 -5.02 2.63
C ILE A 10 -25.30 -5.53 3.36
N PRO A 11 -24.12 -4.91 3.18
CA PRO A 11 -22.90 -5.39 3.79
C PRO A 11 -23.02 -5.50 5.31
N GLU A 12 -22.55 -6.61 5.87
CA GLU A 12 -22.48 -6.84 7.30
C GLU A 12 -21.42 -5.92 7.94
N ILE A 13 -21.78 -5.29 9.06
CA ILE A 13 -20.85 -4.56 9.92
C ILE A 13 -20.47 -5.46 11.08
N PHE A 14 -19.17 -5.71 11.26
CA PHE A 14 -18.66 -6.42 12.43
C PHE A 14 -18.33 -5.42 13.53
N ILE A 15 -18.53 -5.83 14.79
CA ILE A 15 -18.08 -5.04 15.94
C ILE A 15 -17.14 -5.88 16.80
N SER A 16 -15.88 -5.44 16.88
CA SER A 16 -14.87 -5.98 17.77
C SER A 16 -14.81 -5.14 19.05
N TYR A 17 -15.05 -5.77 20.19
CA TYR A 17 -15.14 -5.09 21.49
C TYR A 17 -14.84 -6.04 22.66
N SER A 18 -14.48 -5.48 23.81
CA SER A 18 -14.37 -6.25 25.05
C SER A 18 -15.74 -6.43 25.71
N TRP A 19 -16.09 -7.63 26.18
CA TRP A 19 -17.37 -7.92 26.83
C TRP A 19 -17.50 -7.34 28.26
N ARG A 20 -16.71 -6.32 28.60
CA ARG A 20 -16.64 -5.75 29.95
C ARG A 20 -17.12 -4.32 29.97
N ASP A 21 -17.81 -3.97 31.05
CA ASP A 21 -18.05 -2.61 31.49
C ASP A 21 -18.63 -1.69 30.39
N GLU A 22 -17.96 -0.56 30.17
CA GLU A 22 -18.34 0.50 29.25
C GLU A 22 -18.31 0.07 27.78
N SER A 23 -17.41 -0.84 27.41
CA SER A 23 -17.33 -1.37 26.03
C SER A 23 -18.60 -2.13 25.64
N LEU A 24 -19.18 -2.91 26.57
CA LEU A 24 -20.45 -3.59 26.34
C LEU A 24 -21.58 -2.58 26.14
N THR A 25 -21.68 -1.59 27.04
CA THR A 25 -22.75 -0.57 27.01
C THR A 25 -22.74 0.24 25.71
N ILE A 26 -21.55 0.72 25.28
CA ILE A 26 -21.40 1.46 24.02
C ILE A 26 -21.74 0.57 22.83
N THR A 27 -21.31 -0.70 22.86
CA THR A 27 -21.57 -1.65 21.78
C THR A 27 -23.07 -1.94 21.67
N GLU A 28 -23.79 -2.17 22.76
CA GLU A 28 -25.25 -2.35 22.76
C GLU A 28 -25.99 -1.13 22.20
N ALA A 29 -25.62 0.07 22.62
CA ALA A 29 -26.20 1.31 22.10
C ALA A 29 -25.92 1.49 20.60
N LEU A 30 -24.69 1.21 20.15
CA LEU A 30 -24.32 1.23 18.74
C LEU A 30 -25.07 0.18 17.92
N ASP A 31 -25.43 -0.97 18.52
CA ASP A 31 -26.24 -2.00 17.85
C ASP A 31 -27.59 -1.46 17.48
N ALA A 32 -28.28 -0.98 18.51
CA ALA A 32 -29.65 -0.54 18.40
C ALA A 32 -29.73 0.60 17.40
N PHE A 33 -28.73 1.49 17.43
CA PHE A 33 -28.59 2.57 16.47
C PHE A 33 -28.41 2.08 15.04
N LEU A 34 -27.43 1.21 14.75
CA LEU A 34 -27.17 0.72 13.39
C LEU A 34 -28.33 -0.14 12.85
N GLN A 35 -28.94 -0.98 13.68
CA GLN A 35 -30.11 -1.77 13.30
C GLN A 35 -31.33 -0.89 13.01
N ALA A 36 -31.55 0.19 13.77
CA ALA A 36 -32.61 1.16 13.48
C ALA A 36 -32.40 1.86 12.12
N GLN A 37 -31.18 1.88 11.60
CA GLN A 37 -30.83 2.38 10.26
C GLN A 37 -30.90 1.31 9.17
N GLY A 38 -31.39 0.09 9.50
CA GLY A 38 -31.54 -1.02 8.56
C GLY A 38 -30.22 -1.72 8.21
N ILE A 39 -29.19 -1.59 9.05
CA ILE A 39 -27.89 -2.22 8.83
C ILE A 39 -27.76 -3.50 9.67
N THR A 40 -27.34 -4.58 9.02
CA THR A 40 -27.03 -5.84 9.69
C THR A 40 -25.71 -5.73 10.45
N VAL A 41 -25.76 -6.00 11.75
CA VAL A 41 -24.60 -5.97 12.65
C VAL A 41 -24.30 -7.39 13.10
N VAL A 42 -23.03 -7.80 12.99
CA VAL A 42 -22.52 -9.11 13.40
C VAL A 42 -21.64 -9.00 14.64
N ARG A 43 -21.88 -9.84 15.65
CA ARG A 43 -21.22 -9.81 16.96
C ARG A 43 -21.00 -11.18 17.59
N ASP A 44 -19.87 -11.27 18.30
CA ASP A 44 -19.31 -12.47 18.93
C ASP A 44 -20.28 -13.13 19.94
N ASN A 45 -21.05 -12.33 20.70
CA ASN A 45 -21.96 -12.83 21.74
C ASN A 45 -23.37 -13.22 21.23
N ARG A 46 -23.78 -12.76 20.04
CA ARG A 46 -25.11 -13.01 19.48
C ARG A 46 -25.10 -14.07 18.38
N ASP A 47 -24.08 -14.04 17.52
CA ASP A 47 -24.13 -14.77 16.24
C ASP A 47 -23.32 -16.08 16.24
N ILE A 48 -22.44 -16.30 17.22
CA ILE A 48 -21.76 -17.60 17.40
C ILE A 48 -22.74 -18.70 17.85
N GLY A 49 -23.77 -18.34 18.62
CA GLY A 49 -24.73 -19.30 19.18
C GLY A 49 -24.09 -20.33 20.13
N TYR A 50 -24.92 -21.19 20.75
CA TYR A 50 -24.41 -22.28 21.58
C TYR A 50 -23.68 -23.33 20.71
N LYS A 51 -22.42 -23.65 21.05
CA LYS A 51 -21.48 -24.53 20.30
C LYS A 51 -20.86 -23.96 19.01
N GLY A 52 -20.96 -22.67 18.75
CA GLY A 52 -20.22 -22.08 17.62
C GLY A 52 -18.70 -22.09 17.84
N LEU A 53 -17.95 -22.18 16.75
CA LEU A 53 -16.48 -22.20 16.76
C LEU A 53 -15.94 -20.77 16.75
N ILE A 54 -15.42 -20.32 17.90
CA ILE A 54 -14.81 -18.99 18.09
C ILE A 54 -13.77 -18.67 17.01
N LYS A 55 -12.96 -19.68 16.62
CA LYS A 55 -11.93 -19.53 15.58
C LYS A 55 -12.50 -19.24 14.19
N GLU A 56 -13.64 -19.82 13.83
CA GLU A 56 -14.28 -19.60 12.52
C GLU A 56 -14.91 -18.22 12.46
N TYR A 57 -15.56 -17.80 13.55
CA TYR A 57 -16.09 -16.44 13.70
C TYR A 57 -14.96 -15.40 13.58
N MET A 58 -13.84 -15.61 14.28
CA MET A 58 -12.70 -14.69 14.20
C MET A 58 -12.09 -14.62 12.80
N GLN A 59 -12.08 -15.72 12.04
CA GLN A 59 -11.67 -15.71 10.64
C GLN A 59 -12.65 -14.95 9.73
N GLN A 60 -13.95 -14.99 10.02
CA GLN A 60 -14.96 -14.21 9.30
C GLN A 60 -14.82 -12.72 9.61
N LEU A 61 -14.64 -12.34 10.88
CA LEU A 61 -14.37 -10.97 11.29
C LEU A 61 -13.08 -10.44 10.64
N GLY A 62 -12.03 -11.26 10.61
CA GLY A 62 -10.78 -10.96 9.90
C GLY A 62 -10.97 -10.67 8.41
N LYS A 63 -12.06 -11.12 7.78
CA LYS A 63 -12.44 -10.81 6.37
C LYS A 63 -13.47 -9.70 6.24
N GLY A 64 -14.03 -9.20 7.34
CA GLY A 64 -15.07 -8.17 7.34
C GLY A 64 -14.61 -6.88 6.67
N LYS A 65 -15.39 -6.37 5.71
CA LYS A 65 -15.07 -5.13 4.98
C LYS A 65 -15.32 -3.86 5.81
N TYR A 66 -16.22 -3.93 6.79
CA TYR A 66 -16.58 -2.83 7.68
C TYR A 66 -16.55 -3.34 9.12
N VAL A 67 -15.53 -2.93 9.88
CA VAL A 67 -15.29 -3.42 11.24
C VAL A 67 -15.20 -2.25 12.19
N VAL A 68 -16.20 -2.08 13.06
CA VAL A 68 -16.11 -1.12 14.16
C VAL A 68 -15.26 -1.72 15.28
N VAL A 69 -14.23 -1.00 15.71
CA VAL A 69 -13.35 -1.45 16.80
C VAL A 69 -13.57 -0.57 18.01
N VAL A 70 -14.17 -1.10 19.07
CA VAL A 70 -14.45 -0.36 20.32
C VAL A 70 -13.26 -0.53 21.28
N LEU A 71 -12.39 0.46 21.27
CA LEU A 71 -11.13 0.52 22.01
C LEU A 71 -11.36 0.90 23.47
N SER A 72 -10.82 0.09 24.37
CA SER A 72 -10.78 0.31 25.83
C SER A 72 -9.52 -0.30 26.43
N ASP A 73 -9.20 0.00 27.69
CA ASP A 73 -8.08 -0.65 28.39
C ASP A 73 -8.27 -2.18 28.43
N ALA A 74 -9.51 -2.63 28.65
CA ALA A 74 -9.88 -4.04 28.62
C ALA A 74 -9.71 -4.67 27.23
N TYR A 75 -9.87 -3.89 26.14
CA TYR A 75 -9.61 -4.36 24.78
C TYR A 75 -8.13 -4.71 24.60
N PHE A 76 -7.22 -3.78 24.93
CA PHE A 76 -5.78 -3.97 24.73
C PHE A 76 -5.14 -5.02 25.65
N LYS A 77 -5.85 -5.42 26.72
CA LYS A 77 -5.44 -6.48 27.65
C LYS A 77 -6.12 -7.82 27.41
N SER A 78 -7.07 -7.89 26.45
CA SER A 78 -7.84 -9.08 26.12
C SER A 78 -7.14 -9.89 25.03
N LYS A 79 -6.97 -11.20 25.27
CA LYS A 79 -6.45 -12.16 24.29
C LYS A 79 -7.28 -12.17 23.01
N SER A 80 -8.60 -12.26 23.13
CA SER A 80 -9.51 -12.37 21.98
C SER A 80 -9.50 -11.10 21.14
N CYS A 81 -9.61 -9.93 21.77
CA CYS A 81 -9.63 -8.65 21.05
C CYS A 81 -8.30 -8.37 20.33
N MET A 82 -7.18 -8.69 20.98
CA MET A 82 -5.86 -8.51 20.37
C MET A 82 -5.60 -9.52 19.25
N PHE A 83 -6.12 -10.75 19.36
CA PHE A 83 -6.10 -11.72 18.26
C PHE A 83 -6.88 -11.19 17.05
N GLU A 84 -8.11 -10.70 17.24
CA GLU A 84 -8.91 -10.11 16.16
C GLU A 84 -8.20 -8.93 15.50
N LEU A 85 -7.63 -8.03 16.30
CA LEU A 85 -6.87 -6.89 15.78
C LEU A 85 -5.64 -7.33 14.96
N LEU A 86 -4.95 -8.39 15.39
CA LEU A 86 -3.86 -8.99 14.63
C LEU A 86 -4.36 -9.55 13.29
N GLU A 87 -5.42 -10.36 13.29
CA GLU A 87 -6.00 -10.93 12.07
C GLU A 87 -6.44 -9.84 11.09
N LEU A 88 -7.08 -8.77 11.58
CA LEU A 88 -7.43 -7.60 10.78
C LEU A 88 -6.18 -6.95 10.17
N SER A 89 -5.11 -6.81 10.96
CA SER A 89 -3.87 -6.17 10.52
C SER A 89 -3.05 -6.96 9.50
N ARG A 90 -3.30 -8.28 9.37
CA ARG A 90 -2.65 -9.14 8.39
C ARG A 90 -3.26 -9.03 6.99
N GLN A 91 -4.45 -8.46 6.89
CA GLN A 91 -5.11 -8.23 5.64
C GLN A 91 -4.80 -6.82 5.12
N GLU A 92 -4.86 -6.65 3.80
CA GLU A 92 -4.68 -5.34 3.18
C GLU A 92 -5.81 -4.37 3.54
N GLY A 93 -5.49 -3.07 3.51
CA GLY A 93 -6.47 -2.02 3.73
C GLY A 93 -7.00 -1.94 5.17
N LEU A 94 -6.17 -2.19 6.19
CA LEU A 94 -6.58 -2.09 7.59
C LEU A 94 -7.31 -0.76 7.88
N TYR A 95 -6.72 0.37 7.46
CA TYR A 95 -7.30 1.71 7.62
C TYR A 95 -8.69 1.84 6.99
N ASP A 96 -8.86 1.28 5.79
CA ASP A 96 -10.11 1.37 5.03
C ASP A 96 -11.23 0.50 5.62
N ARG A 97 -10.86 -0.51 6.41
CA ARG A 97 -11.77 -1.52 6.92
C ARG A 97 -12.19 -1.27 8.36
N ILE A 98 -11.35 -0.60 9.15
CA ILE A 98 -11.64 -0.35 10.56
C ILE A 98 -12.25 1.03 10.79
N PHE A 99 -13.20 1.07 11.71
CA PHE A 99 -13.83 2.29 12.20
C PHE A 99 -13.62 2.34 13.72
N PRO A 100 -12.46 2.85 14.18
CA PRO A 100 -12.12 2.80 15.59
C PRO A 100 -12.95 3.82 16.40
N VAL A 101 -13.40 3.37 17.56
CA VAL A 101 -14.22 4.10 18.53
C VAL A 101 -13.53 3.97 19.89
N THR A 102 -13.31 5.07 20.60
CA THR A 102 -12.70 5.05 21.93
C THR A 102 -13.75 5.22 23.02
N VAL A 103 -13.67 4.40 24.08
CA VAL A 103 -14.44 4.62 25.31
C VAL A 103 -13.88 5.83 26.08
N GLU A 104 -14.68 6.42 26.97
CA GLU A 104 -14.23 7.59 27.72
C GLU A 104 -13.07 7.21 28.68
N GLY A 105 -12.10 8.11 28.82
CA GLY A 105 -10.96 7.90 29.71
C GLY A 105 -9.89 6.92 29.22
N LEU A 106 -9.97 6.42 27.98
CA LEU A 106 -8.90 5.61 27.39
C LEU A 106 -7.62 6.44 27.20
N SER A 107 -6.53 6.00 27.83
CA SER A 107 -5.19 6.58 27.66
C SER A 107 -4.36 5.73 26.68
N ILE A 108 -4.16 6.22 25.45
CA ILE A 108 -3.33 5.58 24.39
C ILE A 108 -2.48 6.59 23.59
N TYR A 109 -2.46 7.86 23.99
CA TYR A 109 -1.86 8.93 23.18
C TYR A 109 -0.40 9.19 23.57
N GLU A 110 -0.05 8.96 24.82
CA GLU A 110 1.29 9.20 25.37
C GLU A 110 2.18 7.95 25.28
N ALA A 111 3.49 8.15 25.26
CA ALA A 111 4.45 7.05 25.18
C ALA A 111 4.35 6.11 26.39
N GLU A 112 4.02 6.65 27.57
CA GLU A 112 3.79 5.93 28.81
C GLU A 112 2.63 4.95 28.70
N ASP A 113 1.59 5.30 27.93
CA ASP A 113 0.46 4.41 27.69
C ASP A 113 0.87 3.20 26.85
N LEU A 114 1.67 3.41 25.80
CA LEU A 114 2.21 2.31 24.98
C LEU A 114 3.08 1.38 25.83
N LEU A 115 3.95 1.95 26.68
CA LEU A 115 4.79 1.18 27.60
C LEU A 115 3.96 0.39 28.60
N ARG A 116 2.82 0.91 29.07
CA ARG A 116 1.92 0.20 29.98
C ARG A 116 1.39 -1.09 29.35
N TYR A 117 0.93 -1.04 28.10
CA TYR A 117 0.43 -2.24 27.43
C TYR A 117 1.54 -3.20 27.00
N ALA A 118 2.68 -2.69 26.54
CA ALA A 118 3.84 -3.52 26.24
C ALA A 118 4.28 -4.33 27.48
N ARG A 119 4.40 -3.66 28.63
CA ARG A 119 4.74 -4.31 29.91
C ARG A 119 3.72 -5.36 30.33
N TYR A 120 2.43 -5.07 30.19
CA TYR A 120 1.37 -6.05 30.50
C TYR A 120 1.55 -7.36 29.72
N TRP A 121 1.86 -7.27 28.42
CA TRP A 121 2.07 -8.47 27.60
C TRP A 121 3.42 -9.15 27.86
N ASP A 122 4.48 -8.40 28.19
CA ASP A 122 5.73 -8.98 28.69
C ASP A 122 5.48 -9.83 29.94
N GLU A 123 4.76 -9.29 30.93
CA GLU A 123 4.39 -10.01 32.17
C GLU A 123 3.55 -11.27 31.88
N LYS A 124 2.62 -11.22 30.91
CA LYS A 124 1.81 -12.38 30.49
C LYS A 124 2.66 -13.48 29.85
N VAL A 125 3.61 -13.10 28.99
CA VAL A 125 4.55 -14.04 28.35
C VAL A 125 5.42 -14.70 29.42
N GLU A 126 6.04 -13.90 30.29
CA GLU A 126 6.92 -14.40 31.36
C GLU A 126 6.18 -15.34 32.31
N HIS A 127 4.99 -14.96 32.77
CA HIS A 127 4.17 -15.78 33.64
C HIS A 127 3.82 -17.12 32.98
N LEU A 128 3.34 -17.12 31.73
CA LEU A 128 2.98 -18.37 31.05
C LEU A 128 4.20 -19.27 30.82
N GLN A 129 5.36 -18.70 30.50
CA GLN A 129 6.61 -19.47 30.38
C GLN A 129 7.04 -20.11 31.72
N GLN A 130 6.86 -19.41 32.84
CA GLN A 130 7.16 -19.95 34.18
C GLN A 130 6.21 -21.10 34.55
N GLU A 131 4.92 -20.96 34.29
CA GLU A 131 3.92 -22.01 34.52
C GLU A 131 4.20 -23.26 33.67
N ILE A 132 4.59 -23.08 32.41
CA ILE A 132 5.01 -24.19 31.53
C ILE A 132 6.23 -24.93 32.10
N LYS A 133 7.26 -24.18 32.53
CA LYS A 133 8.48 -24.78 33.11
C LYS A 133 8.22 -25.53 34.42
N SER A 134 7.23 -25.07 35.20
CA SER A 134 6.90 -25.64 36.50
C SER A 134 5.97 -26.86 36.41
N THR A 135 5.51 -27.22 35.20
CA THR A 135 4.58 -28.34 34.98
C THR A 135 5.35 -29.63 34.59
N PRO A 136 5.38 -30.69 35.43
CA PRO A 136 6.28 -31.84 35.26
C PRO A 136 5.92 -32.83 34.13
N ASN A 137 4.72 -32.75 33.54
CA ASN A 137 4.25 -33.65 32.48
C ASN A 137 3.74 -32.85 31.27
N ILE A 138 4.56 -32.78 30.22
CA ILE A 138 4.40 -31.90 29.04
C ILE A 138 3.76 -32.61 27.82
N ALA A 139 3.28 -33.85 27.98
CA ALA A 139 2.55 -34.51 26.90
C ALA A 139 1.19 -33.79 26.69
N ASN A 140 0.99 -33.18 25.51
CA ASN A 140 -0.20 -32.44 25.04
C ASN A 140 -0.27 -30.92 25.35
N LEU A 141 0.82 -30.17 25.12
CA LEU A 141 0.83 -28.69 25.27
C LEU A 141 0.29 -27.89 24.06
N GLN A 142 -0.26 -28.49 23.00
CA GLN A 142 -0.53 -27.77 21.74
C GLN A 142 -1.29 -26.44 21.95
N GLY A 143 -2.39 -26.44 22.69
CA GLY A 143 -3.15 -25.20 22.97
C GLY A 143 -2.43 -24.20 23.89
N ILE A 144 -1.54 -24.66 24.76
CA ILE A 144 -0.75 -23.79 25.66
C ILE A 144 0.39 -23.12 24.87
N THR A 145 1.02 -23.87 23.96
CA THR A 145 2.02 -23.35 23.03
C THR A 145 1.41 -22.34 22.05
N ASP A 146 0.19 -22.62 21.56
CA ASP A 146 -0.55 -21.69 20.70
C ASP A 146 -0.83 -20.36 21.41
N ASP A 147 -1.22 -20.41 22.70
CA ASP A 147 -1.44 -19.23 23.53
C ASP A 147 -0.16 -18.44 23.79
N LEU A 148 0.95 -19.11 24.07
CA LEU A 148 2.25 -18.47 24.24
C LEU A 148 2.71 -17.77 22.96
N ASN A 149 2.59 -18.45 21.82
CA ASN A 149 2.92 -17.87 20.51
C ASN A 149 2.08 -16.63 20.23
N LEU A 150 0.78 -16.68 20.52
CA LEU A 150 -0.11 -15.54 20.38
C LEU A 150 0.31 -14.38 21.30
N TYR A 151 0.64 -14.63 22.57
CA TYR A 151 1.07 -13.56 23.49
C TYR A 151 2.37 -12.89 23.03
N VAL A 152 3.32 -13.68 22.52
CA VAL A 152 4.56 -13.17 21.93
C VAL A 152 4.25 -12.32 20.69
N GLU A 153 3.37 -12.78 19.81
CA GLU A 153 3.00 -12.04 18.61
C GLU A 153 2.26 -10.73 18.92
N ILE A 154 1.33 -10.76 19.88
CA ILE A 154 0.66 -9.57 20.40
C ILE A 154 1.71 -8.59 20.91
N ARG A 155 2.65 -9.05 21.74
CA ARG A 155 3.71 -8.22 22.30
C ARG A 155 4.60 -7.58 21.23
N GLN A 156 4.93 -8.31 20.16
CA GLN A 156 5.75 -7.81 19.06
C GLN A 156 5.03 -6.74 18.22
N ASN A 157 3.70 -6.78 18.17
CA ASN A 157 2.89 -5.90 17.32
C ASN A 157 2.16 -4.78 18.05
N ILE A 158 1.97 -4.89 19.38
CA ILE A 158 1.07 -3.99 20.12
C ILE A 158 1.47 -2.53 20.04
N SER A 159 2.77 -2.21 20.10
CA SER A 159 3.26 -0.83 19.95
C SER A 159 2.88 -0.26 18.59
N ARG A 160 3.14 -1.01 17.51
CA ARG A 160 2.78 -0.62 16.13
C ARG A 160 1.27 -0.46 15.95
N LEU A 161 0.47 -1.36 16.52
CA LEU A 161 -0.99 -1.32 16.41
C LEU A 161 -1.57 -0.12 17.17
N ILE A 162 -1.09 0.17 18.38
CA ILE A 162 -1.51 1.35 19.13
C ILE A 162 -1.06 2.63 18.42
N ASP A 163 0.18 2.67 17.90
CA ASP A 163 0.69 3.78 17.10
C ASP A 163 -0.17 4.07 15.87
N PHE A 164 -0.60 3.01 15.18
CA PHE A 164 -1.54 3.13 14.07
C PHE A 164 -2.89 3.68 14.52
N LEU A 165 -3.47 3.13 15.59
CA LEU A 165 -4.79 3.54 16.09
C LEU A 165 -4.83 4.97 16.63
N ARG A 166 -3.76 5.46 17.28
CA ARG A 166 -3.69 6.86 17.74
C ARG A 166 -3.49 7.86 16.61
N ASN A 167 -2.94 7.43 15.47
CA ASN A 167 -2.80 8.25 14.26
C ASN A 167 -4.12 8.37 13.48
N ILE A 168 -5.11 7.53 13.78
CA ILE A 168 -6.47 7.69 13.28
C ILE A 168 -7.18 8.66 14.21
N ASN A 169 -7.86 9.68 13.64
CA ASN A 169 -8.66 10.61 14.41
C ASN A 169 -9.88 9.90 15.03
N THR A 170 -9.64 9.25 16.16
CA THR A 170 -10.62 8.55 16.98
C THR A 170 -11.37 9.59 17.79
N HIS A 171 -12.52 10.03 17.28
CA HIS A 171 -13.40 10.86 18.08
C HIS A 171 -13.95 10.01 19.24
N PRO A 172 -13.73 10.41 20.51
CA PRO A 172 -14.48 9.79 21.60
C PRO A 172 -15.96 10.05 21.32
N LEU A 173 -16.77 8.99 21.37
CA LEU A 173 -18.21 9.09 21.13
C LEU A 173 -18.88 9.74 22.35
N LYS A 174 -18.68 11.04 22.52
CA LYS A 174 -19.32 11.81 23.59
C LYS A 174 -20.83 11.77 23.40
N GLY A 175 -21.54 11.25 24.41
CA GLY A 175 -23.00 11.30 24.50
C GLY A 175 -23.77 10.42 23.51
N SER A 176 -23.20 9.28 23.08
CA SER A 176 -23.87 8.31 22.18
C SER A 176 -24.23 8.86 20.79
N ASN A 177 -23.56 9.92 20.32
CA ASN A 177 -23.74 10.40 18.96
C ASN A 177 -22.96 9.53 17.97
N PHE A 178 -23.64 8.53 17.40
CA PHE A 178 -23.07 7.60 16.41
C PHE A 178 -23.16 8.11 14.96
N GLU A 179 -23.70 9.31 14.72
CA GLU A 179 -23.90 9.84 13.37
C GLU A 179 -22.60 10.01 12.57
N PRO A 180 -21.49 10.52 13.15
CA PRO A 180 -20.22 10.62 12.42
C PRO A 180 -19.67 9.26 11.99
N LEU A 181 -19.81 8.24 12.87
CA LEU A 181 -19.42 6.87 12.57
C LEU A 181 -20.25 6.30 11.44
N LEU A 182 -21.57 6.47 11.49
CA LEU A 182 -22.47 6.03 10.42
C LEU A 182 -22.16 6.72 9.09
N GLN A 183 -21.87 8.01 9.12
CA GLN A 183 -21.51 8.76 7.92
C GLN A 183 -20.19 8.26 7.32
N ALA A 184 -19.18 7.96 8.15
CA ALA A 184 -17.92 7.37 7.69
C ALA A 184 -18.14 6.00 7.03
N ILE A 185 -18.93 5.14 7.67
CA ILE A 185 -19.27 3.81 7.16
C ILE A 185 -20.06 3.94 5.85
N ARG A 186 -21.10 4.78 5.78
CA ARG A 186 -21.88 5.02 4.56
C ARG A 186 -21.03 5.61 3.44
N THR A 187 -20.11 6.51 3.75
CA THR A 187 -19.17 7.09 2.77
C THR A 187 -18.29 6.00 2.18
N LYS A 188 -17.74 5.11 3.02
CA LYS A 188 -16.94 3.99 2.57
C LYS A 188 -17.76 2.99 1.75
N MET A 189 -18.97 2.64 2.19
CA MET A 189 -19.89 1.81 1.43
C MET A 189 -20.25 2.44 0.08
N ALA A 190 -20.41 3.76 0.03
CA ALA A 190 -20.66 4.48 -1.21
C ALA A 190 -19.42 4.44 -2.12
N GLN A 191 -18.21 4.69 -1.59
CA GLN A 191 -16.96 4.55 -2.33
C GLN A 191 -16.82 3.15 -2.95
N ASP A 192 -17.10 2.11 -2.16
CA ASP A 192 -17.07 0.71 -2.61
C ASP A 192 -18.16 0.40 -3.66
N ARG A 193 -19.22 1.21 -3.75
CA ARG A 193 -20.30 1.13 -4.75
C ARG A 193 -20.09 2.03 -5.97
N THR A 194 -19.41 3.16 -5.82
CA THR A 194 -19.19 4.19 -6.85
C THR A 194 -17.90 3.98 -7.63
N ILE A 195 -17.10 2.98 -7.29
CA ILE A 195 -16.16 2.39 -8.26
C ILE A 195 -17.05 1.86 -9.40
N PRO A 196 -17.14 2.55 -10.56
CA PRO A 196 -17.78 1.96 -11.70
C PRO A 196 -16.92 0.76 -12.06
N VAL A 197 -17.55 -0.32 -12.50
CA VAL A 197 -16.87 -1.39 -13.24
C VAL A 197 -16.39 -0.81 -14.57
N SER A 198 -15.40 0.07 -14.51
CA SER A 198 -14.61 0.57 -15.61
C SER A 198 -13.20 0.03 -15.38
N VAL A 199 -13.08 -1.25 -15.71
CA VAL A 199 -11.84 -2.01 -15.87
C VAL A 199 -10.93 -2.00 -14.64
N GLU A 200 -11.44 -2.45 -13.49
CA GLU A 200 -10.76 -3.63 -12.96
C GLU A 200 -11.05 -4.73 -13.98
N LYS A 201 -10.13 -4.91 -14.95
CA LYS A 201 -9.88 -6.29 -15.39
C LYS A 201 -9.74 -7.03 -14.08
N GLU A 202 -10.58 -8.03 -13.87
CA GLU A 202 -10.39 -9.06 -12.86
C GLU A 202 -8.90 -9.44 -12.93
N VAL A 203 -8.05 -8.79 -12.13
CA VAL A 203 -6.68 -9.23 -11.95
C VAL A 203 -6.90 -10.35 -10.96
N LYS A 204 -7.23 -11.51 -11.53
CA LYS A 204 -6.89 -12.79 -10.92
C LYS A 204 -5.55 -12.56 -10.23
N PRO A 205 -5.40 -12.87 -8.93
CA PRO A 205 -4.08 -12.81 -8.29
C PRO A 205 -3.12 -13.46 -9.28
N MET A 206 -2.03 -12.78 -9.65
CA MET A 206 -1.21 -13.21 -10.77
C MET A 206 -0.72 -14.63 -10.51
N GLU A 207 -1.46 -15.62 -11.03
CA GLU A 207 -1.16 -17.02 -10.85
C GLU A 207 -0.10 -17.34 -11.90
N LEU A 208 1.15 -17.26 -11.45
CA LEU A 208 2.27 -17.75 -12.24
C LEU A 208 2.00 -19.21 -12.61
N THR A 209 1.94 -19.50 -13.91
CA THR A 209 1.97 -20.88 -14.36
C THR A 209 3.23 -21.56 -13.83
N VAL A 210 3.16 -22.88 -13.60
CA VAL A 210 4.32 -23.67 -13.13
C VAL A 210 5.55 -23.45 -14.04
N SER A 211 5.32 -23.29 -15.34
CA SER A 211 6.39 -23.00 -16.32
C SER A 211 6.98 -21.62 -16.11
N LEU A 212 6.16 -20.57 -15.99
CA LEU A 212 6.64 -19.19 -15.83
C LEU A 212 7.36 -19.00 -14.49
N ARG A 213 6.85 -19.60 -13.42
CA ARG A 213 7.52 -19.66 -12.11
C ARG A 213 8.93 -20.27 -12.23
N ARG A 214 9.05 -21.40 -12.92
CA ARG A 214 10.33 -22.06 -13.14
C ARG A 214 11.30 -21.17 -13.93
N GLN A 215 10.83 -20.56 -15.02
CA GLN A 215 11.68 -19.70 -15.86
C GLN A 215 12.20 -18.48 -15.11
N ILE A 216 11.38 -17.87 -14.24
CA ILE A 216 11.80 -16.74 -13.39
C ILE A 216 12.89 -17.17 -12.39
N ILE A 217 12.73 -18.34 -11.75
CA ILE A 217 13.73 -18.87 -10.83
C ILE A 217 15.03 -19.21 -11.58
N GLU A 218 14.94 -19.89 -12.73
CA GLU A 218 16.11 -20.19 -13.58
C GLU A 218 16.81 -18.92 -14.06
N PHE A 219 16.05 -17.86 -14.34
CA PHE A 219 16.60 -16.56 -14.67
C PHE A 219 17.40 -15.98 -13.50
N PHE A 220 16.83 -15.92 -12.29
CA PHE A 220 17.57 -15.44 -11.12
C PHE A 220 18.82 -16.27 -10.81
N LEU A 221 18.73 -17.60 -10.92
CA LEU A 221 19.85 -18.51 -10.70
C LEU A 221 20.96 -18.41 -11.76
N SER A 222 20.68 -17.76 -12.89
CA SER A 222 21.69 -17.51 -13.93
C SER A 222 22.49 -16.23 -13.74
N ILE A 223 22.12 -15.40 -12.76
CA ILE A 223 22.83 -14.15 -12.49
C ILE A 223 24.28 -14.52 -12.11
N PRO A 224 25.30 -13.87 -12.73
CA PRO A 224 26.70 -14.06 -12.35
C PRO A 224 26.90 -13.91 -10.84
N ASP A 225 27.64 -14.84 -10.26
CA ASP A 225 28.00 -14.87 -8.84
C ASP A 225 26.80 -14.97 -7.88
N ILE A 226 25.61 -15.38 -8.33
CA ILE A 226 24.42 -15.40 -7.47
C ILE A 226 24.51 -16.38 -6.29
N TYR A 227 25.44 -17.33 -6.35
CA TYR A 227 25.75 -18.26 -5.25
C TYR A 227 26.69 -17.69 -4.20
N ASN A 228 27.27 -16.50 -4.44
CA ASN A 228 28.09 -15.83 -3.44
C ASN A 228 27.18 -15.29 -2.32
N PRO A 229 27.57 -15.47 -1.04
CA PRO A 229 26.86 -14.88 0.09
C PRO A 229 26.71 -13.37 -0.11
N GLY A 230 25.49 -12.85 0.00
CA GLY A 230 25.18 -11.43 -0.14
C GLY A 230 24.80 -10.95 -1.55
N LYS A 231 25.07 -11.72 -2.62
CA LYS A 231 24.62 -11.34 -3.98
C LYS A 231 23.09 -11.32 -4.13
N PRO A 232 22.32 -12.28 -3.58
CA PRO A 232 20.86 -12.21 -3.60
C PRO A 232 20.32 -11.01 -2.82
N GLN A 233 20.98 -10.63 -1.72
CA GLN A 233 20.63 -9.45 -0.94
C GLN A 233 20.89 -8.16 -1.72
N ALA A 234 22.04 -8.03 -2.38
CA ALA A 234 22.37 -6.88 -3.22
C ALA A 234 21.38 -6.71 -4.38
N LEU A 235 20.95 -7.82 -4.98
CA LEU A 235 19.89 -7.81 -6.01
C LEU A 235 18.58 -7.23 -5.45
N VAL A 236 18.09 -7.74 -4.34
CA VAL A 236 16.83 -7.26 -3.74
C VAL A 236 16.93 -5.80 -3.31
N GLN A 237 18.05 -5.37 -2.76
CA GLN A 237 18.28 -3.97 -2.37
C GLN A 237 18.28 -3.04 -3.59
N SER A 238 18.85 -3.47 -4.72
CA SER A 238 18.85 -2.68 -5.96
C SER A 238 17.47 -2.50 -6.61
N ALA A 239 16.47 -3.27 -6.18
CA ALA A 239 15.09 -3.13 -6.67
C ALA A 239 14.32 -1.98 -6.04
N ASN A 240 14.89 -1.34 -5.01
CA ASN A 240 14.28 -0.23 -4.27
C ASN A 240 12.86 -0.58 -3.76
N LEU A 241 12.75 -1.74 -3.12
CA LEU A 241 11.51 -2.22 -2.52
C LEU A 241 11.20 -1.41 -1.26
N ASP A 242 9.92 -1.25 -0.94
CA ASP A 242 9.50 -0.59 0.29
C ASP A 242 9.96 -1.33 1.53
N SER A 243 10.16 -0.60 2.63
CA SER A 243 10.60 -1.16 3.91
C SER A 243 9.66 -2.26 4.42
N GLN A 244 8.35 -2.15 4.17
CA GLN A 244 7.36 -3.17 4.52
C GLN A 244 7.63 -4.51 3.83
N LEU A 245 7.97 -4.50 2.54
CA LEU A 245 8.32 -5.72 1.79
C LEU A 245 9.69 -6.25 2.20
N LEU A 246 10.69 -5.36 2.35
CA LEU A 246 12.04 -5.77 2.75
C LEU A 246 12.05 -6.51 4.09
N ASN A 247 11.20 -6.12 5.03
CA ASN A 247 11.06 -6.77 6.34
C ASN A 247 10.43 -8.17 6.27
N GLN A 248 9.78 -8.54 5.17
CA GLN A 248 9.20 -9.88 4.97
C GLN A 248 10.19 -10.86 4.32
N ILE A 249 11.32 -10.37 3.79
CA ILE A 249 12.26 -11.19 3.03
C ILE A 249 13.33 -11.75 3.97
N SER A 250 13.41 -13.08 4.05
CA SER A 250 14.53 -13.77 4.70
C SER A 250 15.67 -14.00 3.72
N PHE A 251 16.86 -13.49 4.04
CA PHE A 251 18.07 -13.65 3.23
C PHE A 251 18.90 -14.90 3.57
N ALA A 252 18.32 -15.84 4.33
CA ALA A 252 18.99 -17.07 4.74
C ALA A 252 18.82 -18.20 3.72
N GLY A 253 19.80 -19.11 3.66
CA GLY A 253 19.75 -20.33 2.87
C GLY A 253 20.42 -20.23 1.49
N ALA A 254 20.37 -21.33 0.74
CA ALA A 254 20.95 -21.40 -0.61
C ALA A 254 20.10 -20.58 -1.61
N PRO A 255 20.69 -20.00 -2.68
CA PRO A 255 19.97 -19.14 -3.62
C PRO A 255 18.72 -19.76 -4.22
N GLY A 256 18.74 -21.07 -4.52
CA GLY A 256 17.56 -21.79 -5.03
C GLY A 256 16.40 -21.81 -4.03
N GLN A 257 16.69 -22.01 -2.74
CA GLN A 257 15.68 -21.96 -1.68
C GLN A 257 15.20 -20.52 -1.46
N PHE A 258 16.14 -19.56 -1.45
CA PHE A 258 15.84 -18.14 -1.33
C PHE A 258 14.86 -17.66 -2.41
N PHE A 259 15.12 -17.91 -3.70
CA PHE A 259 14.21 -17.47 -4.77
C PHE A 259 12.87 -18.20 -4.76
N ASN A 260 12.82 -19.45 -4.28
CA ASN A 260 11.57 -20.18 -4.09
C ASN A 260 10.67 -19.57 -3.01
N LEU A 261 11.26 -18.97 -1.98
CA LEU A 261 10.56 -18.28 -0.89
C LEU A 261 10.26 -16.81 -1.24
N LEU A 262 11.19 -16.13 -1.92
CA LEU A 262 11.05 -14.73 -2.34
C LEU A 262 9.89 -14.57 -3.33
N LEU A 263 9.78 -15.48 -4.31
CA LEU A 263 8.84 -15.30 -5.42
C LEU A 263 7.36 -15.25 -4.98
N PRO A 264 6.86 -16.15 -4.10
CA PRO A 264 5.53 -16.01 -3.49
C PRO A 264 5.33 -14.69 -2.74
N ILE A 265 6.33 -14.23 -1.99
CA ILE A 265 6.26 -12.98 -1.22
C ILE A 265 6.08 -11.78 -2.19
N LEU A 266 6.86 -11.72 -3.27
CA LEU A 266 6.76 -10.64 -4.26
C LEU A 266 5.42 -10.64 -5.01
N ILE A 267 4.85 -11.80 -5.30
CA ILE A 267 3.55 -11.92 -5.97
C ILE A 267 2.43 -11.50 -5.02
N GLN A 268 2.47 -12.00 -3.79
CA GLN A 268 1.47 -11.72 -2.78
C GLN A 268 1.48 -10.25 -2.37
N TYR A 269 2.66 -9.62 -2.30
CA TYR A 269 2.79 -8.20 -1.98
C TYR A 269 2.20 -7.29 -3.08
N GLY A 270 2.17 -7.74 -4.33
CA GLY A 270 1.55 -6.97 -5.41
C GLY A 270 2.33 -5.72 -5.77
N ARG A 271 1.77 -4.53 -5.52
CA ARG A 271 2.36 -3.24 -5.92
C ARG A 271 3.14 -2.58 -4.78
N LEU A 272 4.27 -1.99 -5.14
CA LEU A 272 5.06 -1.10 -4.30
C LEU A 272 4.37 0.27 -4.17
N ASN A 273 4.81 1.08 -3.20
CA ASN A 273 4.35 2.45 -2.99
C ASN A 273 4.61 3.36 -4.20
N ASP A 274 5.61 3.01 -5.03
CA ASP A 274 5.92 3.73 -6.27
C ASP A 274 5.05 3.28 -7.47
N GLY A 275 4.12 2.35 -7.26
CA GLY A 275 3.18 1.85 -8.25
C GLY A 275 3.69 0.68 -9.10
N ARG A 276 4.97 0.32 -9.04
CA ARG A 276 5.52 -0.87 -9.74
C ARG A 276 5.08 -2.16 -9.05
N TYR A 277 4.96 -3.26 -9.80
CA TYR A 277 4.80 -4.58 -9.17
C TYR A 277 6.11 -5.00 -8.51
N ALA A 278 6.06 -5.58 -7.31
CA ALA A 278 7.25 -5.97 -6.57
C ALA A 278 8.13 -6.96 -7.34
N LEU A 279 7.53 -7.97 -7.98
CA LEU A 279 8.26 -8.91 -8.84
C LEU A 279 8.81 -8.23 -10.12
N GLN A 280 8.10 -7.24 -10.67
CA GLN A 280 8.61 -6.43 -11.78
C GLN A 280 9.87 -5.67 -11.36
N ALA A 281 9.84 -4.99 -10.21
CA ALA A 281 10.97 -4.22 -9.70
C ALA A 281 12.23 -5.08 -9.51
N VAL A 282 12.07 -6.31 -9.00
CA VAL A 282 13.20 -7.25 -8.81
C VAL A 282 13.72 -7.78 -10.15
N LEU A 283 12.86 -8.08 -11.12
CA LEU A 283 13.26 -8.47 -12.47
C LEU A 283 13.99 -7.32 -13.19
N GLU A 284 13.48 -6.10 -13.10
CA GLU A 284 14.12 -4.90 -13.66
C GLU A 284 15.50 -4.65 -13.03
N ALA A 285 15.62 -4.82 -11.71
CA ALA A 285 16.90 -4.72 -11.01
C ALA A 285 17.89 -5.81 -11.47
N ALA A 286 17.43 -7.03 -11.68
CA ALA A 286 18.25 -8.14 -12.17
C ALA A 286 18.94 -7.85 -13.51
N LYS A 287 18.34 -6.99 -14.36
CA LYS A 287 18.94 -6.56 -15.63
C LYS A 287 20.30 -5.89 -15.43
N GLN A 288 20.56 -5.25 -14.28
CA GLN A 288 21.83 -4.60 -13.99
C GLN A 288 22.98 -5.60 -13.76
N PHE A 289 22.66 -6.86 -13.47
CA PHE A 289 23.63 -7.89 -13.11
C PHE A 289 23.92 -8.87 -14.27
N VAL A 290 23.28 -8.72 -15.42
CA VAL A 290 23.38 -9.68 -16.53
C VAL A 290 23.74 -9.02 -17.87
N GLY A 291 24.32 -9.81 -18.78
CA GLY A 291 24.67 -9.39 -20.14
C GLY A 291 23.45 -9.16 -21.05
N PRO A 292 23.65 -8.61 -22.27
CA PRO A 292 22.58 -8.21 -23.19
C PRO A 292 21.61 -9.35 -23.54
N ASP A 293 22.11 -10.56 -23.75
CA ASP A 293 21.26 -11.72 -24.10
C ASP A 293 20.29 -12.08 -22.97
N ARG A 294 20.76 -12.04 -21.72
CA ARG A 294 19.91 -12.32 -20.55
C ARG A 294 18.99 -11.15 -20.22
N LYS A 295 19.34 -9.90 -20.56
CA LYS A 295 18.41 -8.76 -20.49
C LYS A 295 17.19 -8.97 -21.39
N ALA A 296 17.39 -9.46 -22.61
CA ALA A 296 16.29 -9.78 -23.52
C ALA A 296 15.38 -10.89 -22.96
N VAL A 297 15.95 -11.91 -22.31
CA VAL A 297 15.17 -12.94 -21.59
C VAL A 297 14.33 -12.31 -20.47
N CYS A 298 14.92 -11.42 -19.67
CA CYS A 298 14.20 -10.70 -18.63
C CYS A 298 13.04 -9.85 -19.18
N ASP A 299 13.26 -9.16 -20.29
CA ASP A 299 12.24 -8.33 -20.94
C ASP A 299 11.07 -9.17 -21.47
N ASN A 300 11.35 -10.37 -21.97
CA ASN A 300 10.31 -11.32 -22.36
C ASN A 300 9.52 -11.83 -21.14
N LEU A 301 10.19 -12.15 -20.02
CA LEU A 301 9.51 -12.55 -18.78
C LEU A 301 8.58 -11.44 -18.27
N ILE A 302 9.04 -10.18 -18.26
CA ILE A 302 8.21 -9.03 -17.84
C ILE A 302 7.01 -8.85 -18.78
N ARG A 303 7.19 -9.06 -20.08
CA ARG A 303 6.08 -8.99 -21.06
C ARG A 303 5.07 -10.12 -20.87
N GLU A 304 5.52 -11.34 -20.61
CA GLU A 304 4.65 -12.49 -20.33
C GLU A 304 3.82 -12.31 -19.04
N LEU A 305 4.35 -11.54 -18.08
CA LEU A 305 3.64 -11.16 -16.85
C LEU A 305 2.57 -10.09 -17.09
N GLY A 306 2.49 -9.51 -18.30
CA GLY A 306 1.49 -8.53 -18.69
C GLY A 306 1.72 -7.13 -18.12
N TRP A 307 2.94 -6.82 -17.69
CA TRP A 307 3.30 -5.52 -17.14
C TRP A 307 3.91 -4.59 -18.20
N ILE A 308 3.51 -3.32 -18.15
CA ILE A 308 4.07 -2.28 -19.02
C ILE A 308 5.41 -1.85 -18.41
N PRO A 309 6.53 -1.87 -19.15
CA PRO A 309 7.82 -1.40 -18.64
C PRO A 309 7.72 0.09 -18.30
N VAL A 310 8.07 0.46 -17.06
CA VAL A 310 8.10 1.88 -16.67
C VAL A 310 9.46 2.44 -17.09
N GLY A 311 9.53 3.01 -18.29
CA GLY A 311 10.69 3.79 -18.75
C GLY A 311 11.14 3.49 -20.17
N GLY A 312 10.58 4.23 -21.13
CA GLY A 312 11.04 4.30 -22.51
C GLY A 312 9.90 4.73 -23.43
N ASN A 313 9.97 5.96 -23.95
CA ASN A 313 9.04 6.48 -24.96
C ASN A 313 8.81 5.46 -26.08
N ALA A 314 7.59 4.95 -26.19
CA ALA A 314 7.01 4.48 -27.43
C ALA A 314 5.49 4.60 -27.30
N THR A 315 4.95 5.64 -27.91
CA THR A 315 3.55 5.67 -28.34
C THR A 315 3.27 4.42 -29.15
N PHE A 316 2.28 3.63 -28.76
CA PHE A 316 1.61 2.73 -29.70
C PHE A 316 0.10 2.90 -29.52
N ASP A 317 -0.49 3.51 -30.55
CA ASP A 317 -1.91 3.64 -30.74
C ASP A 317 -2.61 2.28 -30.69
N GLY A 318 -3.85 2.31 -30.20
CA GLY A 318 -4.60 1.15 -29.74
C GLY A 318 -4.66 -0.01 -30.72
N VAL A 319 -4.29 -1.20 -30.24
CA VAL A 319 -4.73 -2.48 -30.78
C VAL A 319 -4.96 -3.45 -29.61
N SER A 320 -6.19 -3.98 -29.53
CA SER A 320 -6.55 -5.10 -28.66
C SER A 320 -5.89 -6.38 -29.19
N PHE A 321 -5.15 -7.11 -28.35
CA PHE A 321 -4.64 -8.44 -28.67
C PHE A 321 -5.45 -9.54 -27.96
N GLY A 322 -6.51 -9.98 -28.63
CA GLY A 322 -6.93 -11.38 -28.57
C GLY A 322 -6.11 -12.19 -29.60
N HIS A 323 -5.66 -13.38 -29.21
CA HIS A 323 -5.05 -14.43 -30.06
C HIS A 323 -3.51 -14.48 -30.22
N ALA A 324 -2.72 -14.27 -29.17
CA ALA A 324 -1.28 -14.60 -29.16
C ALA A 324 -1.00 -16.09 -28.80
N ASN A 325 -1.73 -17.04 -29.39
CA ASN A 325 -1.38 -18.47 -29.32
C ASN A 325 -1.40 -19.09 -30.72
N LYS A 326 -0.62 -18.52 -31.64
CA LYS A 326 -0.32 -19.15 -32.95
C LYS A 326 0.92 -18.65 -33.69
N PHE A 327 1.74 -17.79 -33.09
CA PHE A 327 2.85 -17.11 -33.78
C PHE A 327 4.25 -17.65 -33.42
N ILE A 328 4.39 -18.96 -33.19
CA ILE A 328 5.72 -19.61 -33.09
C ILE A 328 6.11 -20.37 -34.36
N ASN A 329 5.25 -20.53 -35.36
CA ASN A 329 5.64 -21.24 -36.61
C ASN A 329 5.12 -20.55 -37.87
N LYS A 330 5.83 -19.52 -38.34
CA LYS A 330 6.05 -19.17 -39.75
C LYS A 330 6.52 -17.72 -39.87
N VAL A 331 7.83 -17.50 -39.96
CA VAL A 331 8.39 -16.46 -40.85
C VAL A 331 9.66 -17.03 -41.47
N THR A 332 9.49 -17.73 -42.58
CA THR A 332 10.43 -17.68 -43.69
C THR A 332 9.69 -17.04 -44.86
N ASN A 333 10.35 -16.05 -45.46
CA ASN A 333 10.07 -15.37 -46.73
C ASN A 333 9.08 -14.19 -46.76
N ALA A 334 9.70 -13.01 -46.95
CA ALA A 334 9.50 -12.01 -48.01
C ALA A 334 8.13 -11.33 -48.22
N GLY A 335 8.20 -9.98 -48.24
CA GLY A 335 7.49 -9.10 -49.17
C GLY A 335 6.03 -8.77 -48.84
N ASP A 336 5.76 -7.54 -48.40
CA ASP A 336 4.95 -6.55 -49.15
C ASP A 336 4.41 -5.41 -48.27
N LEU A 337 4.36 -4.22 -48.90
CA LEU A 337 3.86 -2.93 -48.43
C LEU A 337 2.32 -2.90 -48.43
N VAL A 338 1.67 -2.29 -47.43
CA VAL A 338 0.31 -1.74 -47.56
C VAL A 338 0.16 -0.42 -46.76
N GLN A 339 -0.53 0.54 -47.39
CA GLN A 339 -0.78 1.94 -47.05
C GLN A 339 -1.79 2.16 -45.89
N ALA A 340 -1.73 3.39 -45.34
CA ALA A 340 -2.59 3.94 -44.30
C ALA A 340 -3.86 4.60 -44.89
N ASP A 341 -4.98 4.51 -44.17
CA ASP A 341 -6.16 5.37 -44.32
C ASP A 341 -6.73 5.77 -42.95
N ASP A 342 -7.27 6.98 -42.91
CA ASP A 342 -7.63 7.86 -41.78
C ASP A 342 -8.53 7.29 -40.66
N ILE A 343 -8.25 7.69 -39.40
CA ILE A 343 -9.21 7.64 -38.28
C ILE A 343 -9.29 9.02 -37.61
N THR A 344 -10.47 9.63 -37.65
CA THR A 344 -10.81 10.90 -37.00
C THR A 344 -11.06 10.70 -35.50
N ILE A 345 -10.40 11.48 -34.63
CA ILE A 345 -10.57 11.43 -33.17
C ILE A 345 -11.50 12.55 -32.70
N THR A 346 -12.66 12.19 -32.11
CA THR A 346 -13.48 13.10 -31.30
C THR A 346 -13.02 13.08 -29.84
N LYS A 347 -12.56 14.22 -29.33
CA LYS A 347 -12.22 14.45 -27.91
C LYS A 347 -13.48 14.61 -27.06
N THR A 348 -13.67 13.75 -26.05
CA THR A 348 -14.52 14.04 -24.89
C THR A 348 -13.65 14.57 -23.76
N ALA A 349 -13.93 15.79 -23.32
CA ALA A 349 -13.25 16.48 -22.22
C ALA A 349 -13.74 15.94 -20.87
N THR A 350 -12.82 15.47 -20.03
CA THR A 350 -13.04 15.24 -18.60
C THR A 350 -12.51 16.43 -17.82
N THR A 351 -13.39 17.12 -17.11
CA THR A 351 -13.07 18.24 -16.23
C THR A 351 -12.25 17.75 -15.02
N GLN A 352 -10.94 18.03 -15.03
CA GLN A 352 -10.05 17.89 -13.88
C GLN A 352 -10.27 19.08 -12.93
N THR A 353 -10.46 18.80 -11.65
CA THR A 353 -10.41 19.80 -10.58
C THR A 353 -8.96 20.27 -10.43
N GLU A 354 -8.69 21.56 -10.68
CA GLU A 354 -7.33 22.11 -10.59
C GLU A 354 -6.81 22.12 -9.15
N MET A 355 -5.53 21.77 -8.96
CA MET A 355 -4.84 21.81 -7.66
C MET A 355 -4.87 23.23 -7.08
N PRO A 356 -5.27 23.43 -5.81
CA PRO A 356 -5.28 24.75 -5.18
C PRO A 356 -3.90 25.40 -5.16
N ILE A 357 -3.82 26.71 -5.42
CA ILE A 357 -2.54 27.48 -5.43
C ILE A 357 -1.74 27.29 -4.13
N ALA A 358 -2.41 27.19 -2.98
CA ALA A 358 -1.77 26.95 -1.70
C ALA A 358 -1.02 25.59 -1.61
N GLU A 359 -1.50 24.57 -2.33
CA GLU A 359 -0.82 23.27 -2.41
C GLU A 359 0.37 23.31 -3.39
N VAL A 360 0.23 24.07 -4.48
CA VAL A 360 1.31 24.32 -5.43
C VAL A 360 2.47 25.06 -4.74
N LEU A 361 2.19 26.08 -3.94
CA LEU A 361 3.23 26.81 -3.19
C LEU A 361 3.96 25.88 -2.21
N LYS A 362 3.25 25.01 -1.50
CA LYS A 362 3.88 23.98 -0.63
C LYS A 362 4.81 23.04 -1.39
N LEU A 363 4.44 22.63 -2.60
CA LEU A 363 5.30 21.80 -3.45
C LEU A 363 6.60 22.53 -3.82
N PHE A 364 6.52 23.83 -4.11
CA PHE A 364 7.70 24.63 -4.50
C PHE A 364 8.59 24.97 -3.29
N GLU A 365 8.02 25.13 -2.09
CA GLU A 365 8.78 25.22 -0.85
C GLU A 365 9.56 23.92 -0.58
N GLN A 366 8.95 22.75 -0.81
CA GLN A 366 9.65 21.46 -0.71
C GLN A 366 10.78 21.33 -1.74
N MET A 367 10.62 21.90 -2.95
CA MET A 367 11.69 21.97 -3.94
C MET A 367 12.88 22.78 -3.42
N LEU A 368 12.65 23.91 -2.75
CA LEU A 368 13.72 24.72 -2.14
C LEU A 368 14.49 23.95 -1.05
N THR A 369 13.78 23.24 -0.18
CA THR A 369 14.42 22.36 0.82
C THR A 369 15.27 21.29 0.12
N THR A 370 14.72 20.65 -0.91
CA THR A 370 15.43 19.60 -1.67
C THR A 370 16.70 20.13 -2.33
N VAL A 371 16.68 21.34 -2.90
CA VAL A 371 17.87 21.97 -3.52
C VAL A 371 18.99 22.20 -2.49
N ASN A 372 18.64 22.63 -1.28
CA ASN A 372 19.60 22.84 -0.20
C ASN A 372 20.26 21.55 0.26
N ASP A 373 19.51 20.46 0.28
CA ASP A 373 19.94 19.17 0.80
C ASP A 373 20.73 18.32 -0.23
N VAL A 374 20.84 18.77 -1.50
CA VAL A 374 21.58 18.00 -2.53
C VAL A 374 23.07 17.90 -2.18
N GLU A 375 23.57 16.69 -1.93
CA GLU A 375 24.98 16.45 -1.66
C GLU A 375 25.80 16.40 -2.96
N GLY A 376 27.08 16.76 -2.89
CA GLY A 376 27.99 16.74 -4.05
C GLY A 376 27.85 17.93 -5.02
N VAL A 377 26.85 18.81 -4.82
CA VAL A 377 26.67 20.03 -5.63
C VAL A 377 27.34 21.24 -4.96
N SER A 378 28.10 22.02 -5.74
CA SER A 378 28.76 23.23 -5.23
C SER A 378 27.74 24.25 -4.71
N ARG A 379 28.11 24.99 -3.64
CA ARG A 379 27.26 26.04 -3.05
C ARG A 379 26.77 27.06 -4.09
N ARG A 380 27.60 27.40 -5.07
CA ARG A 380 27.24 28.31 -6.18
C ARG A 380 26.10 27.73 -7.03
N LYS A 381 26.16 26.45 -7.38
CA LYS A 381 25.15 25.77 -8.20
C LYS A 381 23.83 25.56 -7.45
N LYS A 382 23.87 25.36 -6.13
CA LYS A 382 22.67 25.36 -5.29
C LYS A 382 21.98 26.73 -5.32
N ILE A 383 22.73 27.81 -5.12
CA ILE A 383 22.19 29.18 -5.18
C ILE A 383 21.58 29.48 -6.56
N GLU A 384 22.23 29.03 -7.65
CA GLU A 384 21.70 29.18 -9.02
C GLU A 384 20.36 28.43 -9.21
N ALA A 385 20.25 27.18 -8.72
CA ALA A 385 19.02 26.40 -8.80
C ALA A 385 17.90 26.94 -7.90
N GLU A 386 18.22 27.34 -6.67
CA GLU A 386 17.28 27.98 -5.75
C GLU A 386 16.73 29.28 -6.32
N ALA A 387 17.58 30.09 -6.96
CA ALA A 387 17.16 31.34 -7.57
C ALA A 387 16.13 31.12 -8.69
N GLU A 388 16.22 30.04 -9.45
CA GLU A 388 15.22 29.70 -10.46
C GLU A 388 13.91 29.23 -9.82
N VAL A 389 13.95 28.38 -8.77
CA VAL A 389 12.74 27.97 -8.04
C VAL A 389 12.04 29.17 -7.39
N LYS A 390 12.80 30.13 -6.82
CA LYS A 390 12.24 31.37 -6.24
C LYS A 390 11.56 32.27 -7.26
N LYS A 391 12.08 32.36 -8.49
CA LYS A 391 11.41 33.09 -9.58
C LYS A 391 10.09 32.42 -9.95
N ALA A 392 10.07 31.08 -9.93
CA ALA A 392 8.86 30.31 -10.20
C ALA A 392 7.79 30.53 -9.10
N ILE A 393 8.19 30.67 -7.84
CA ILE A 393 7.29 31.04 -6.73
C ILE A 393 6.78 32.48 -6.89
N ALA A 394 7.66 33.44 -7.21
CA ALA A 394 7.26 34.84 -7.38
C ALA A 394 6.20 35.02 -8.48
N GLU A 395 6.30 34.25 -9.58
CA GLU A 395 5.29 34.24 -10.65
C GLU A 395 3.92 33.71 -10.19
N ILE A 396 3.89 32.89 -9.13
CA ILE A 396 2.65 32.36 -8.53
C ILE A 396 2.07 33.36 -7.51
N GLU A 397 2.92 33.98 -6.68
CA GLU A 397 2.51 34.87 -5.60
C GLU A 397 2.17 36.29 -6.08
N GLU A 398 2.92 36.80 -7.06
CA GLU A 398 2.81 38.16 -7.58
C GLU A 398 2.69 38.16 -9.12
N PRO A 399 1.63 37.56 -9.69
CA PRO A 399 1.42 37.63 -11.14
C PRO A 399 1.23 39.10 -11.57
N GLU A 400 1.63 39.44 -12.81
CA GLU A 400 1.40 40.77 -13.37
C GLU A 400 -0.05 41.22 -13.15
N GLN A 401 -0.25 42.46 -12.70
CA GLN A 401 -1.55 42.99 -12.24
C GLN A 401 -2.75 42.50 -13.06
N GLY A 402 -3.58 41.66 -12.42
CA GLY A 402 -4.84 41.15 -12.97
C GLY A 402 -4.73 39.93 -13.88
N LYS A 403 -3.57 39.27 -13.98
CA LYS A 403 -3.38 38.02 -14.74
C LYS A 403 -3.25 36.80 -13.84
N GLU A 404 -3.60 35.63 -14.39
CA GLU A 404 -3.26 34.34 -13.80
C GLU A 404 -1.73 34.09 -13.90
N PRO A 405 -1.15 33.26 -13.01
CA PRO A 405 0.27 32.90 -13.08
C PRO A 405 0.68 32.36 -14.46
N ASP A 406 1.78 32.84 -15.03
CA ASP A 406 2.26 32.34 -16.31
C ASP A 406 2.90 30.96 -16.16
N LYS A 407 2.08 29.92 -16.32
CA LYS A 407 2.48 28.51 -16.27
C LYS A 407 3.66 28.18 -17.20
N ARG A 408 3.82 28.88 -18.34
CA ARG A 408 4.97 28.68 -19.24
C ARG A 408 6.26 29.21 -18.63
N THR A 409 6.20 30.40 -18.04
CA THR A 409 7.36 31.02 -17.38
C THR A 409 7.77 30.21 -16.15
N ILE A 410 6.82 29.72 -15.37
CA ILE A 410 7.05 28.83 -14.23
C ILE A 410 7.76 27.53 -14.68
N ALA A 411 7.26 26.87 -15.74
CA ALA A 411 7.86 25.65 -16.27
C ALA A 411 9.30 25.86 -16.75
N ASN A 412 9.60 27.01 -17.38
CA ASN A 412 10.95 27.35 -17.83
C ASN A 412 11.92 27.50 -16.64
N HIS A 413 11.48 28.12 -15.53
CA HIS A 413 12.29 28.24 -14.33
C HIS A 413 12.59 26.87 -13.70
N LEU A 414 11.59 25.98 -13.60
CA LEU A 414 11.78 24.62 -13.09
C LEU A 414 12.72 23.78 -13.96
N LYS A 415 12.59 23.91 -15.29
CA LYS A 415 13.50 23.25 -16.24
C LYS A 415 14.94 23.69 -16.02
N LYS A 416 15.17 25.00 -15.87
CA LYS A 416 16.51 25.57 -15.66
C LYS A 416 17.12 25.18 -14.31
N ALA A 417 16.30 25.08 -13.25
CA ALA A 417 16.72 24.53 -11.97
C ALA A 417 17.15 23.06 -12.10
N THR A 418 16.37 22.26 -12.83
CA THR A 418 16.68 20.83 -13.09
C THR A 418 17.98 20.66 -13.87
N GLU A 419 18.18 21.44 -14.93
CA GLU A 419 19.41 21.45 -15.73
C GLU A 419 20.63 21.84 -14.89
N THR A 420 20.49 22.87 -14.05
CA THR A 420 21.57 23.33 -13.15
C THR A 420 22.01 22.25 -12.17
N LEU A 421 21.07 21.49 -11.58
CA LEU A 421 21.37 20.38 -10.67
C LEU A 421 22.00 19.19 -11.41
N LYS A 422 21.53 18.90 -12.62
CA LYS A 422 22.04 17.81 -13.46
C LYS A 422 23.47 18.07 -13.91
N GLU A 423 23.78 19.29 -14.36
CA GLU A 423 25.13 19.70 -14.74
C GLU A 423 26.11 19.68 -13.57
N ALA A 424 25.62 19.94 -12.36
CA ALA A 424 26.45 20.00 -11.16
C ALA A 424 26.77 18.62 -10.53
N GLY A 425 26.35 17.52 -11.17
CA GLY A 425 26.67 16.16 -10.71
C GLY A 425 25.90 15.72 -9.46
N ALA A 426 24.67 16.23 -9.26
CA ALA A 426 23.80 15.80 -8.17
C ALA A 426 23.70 14.27 -8.11
N THR A 427 23.72 13.70 -6.89
CA THR A 427 23.53 12.25 -6.70
C THR A 427 22.19 11.81 -7.31
N THR A 428 22.16 10.60 -7.88
CA THR A 428 21.02 10.09 -8.67
C THR A 428 19.71 10.07 -7.88
N LEU A 429 19.78 9.92 -6.56
CA LEU A 429 18.63 9.87 -5.65
C LEU A 429 18.01 11.25 -5.41
N GLN A 430 18.81 12.27 -5.14
CA GLN A 430 18.32 13.63 -4.81
C GLN A 430 17.86 14.38 -6.08
N ALA A 431 18.54 14.15 -7.21
CA ALA A 431 18.06 14.59 -8.51
C ALA A 431 16.72 13.94 -8.89
N ALA A 432 16.51 12.67 -8.52
CA ALA A 432 15.23 11.99 -8.71
C ALA A 432 14.12 12.53 -7.78
N MET A 433 14.45 12.88 -6.53
CA MET A 433 13.50 13.53 -5.61
C MET A 433 13.06 14.90 -6.13
N PHE A 434 14.00 15.74 -6.58
CA PHE A 434 13.68 17.02 -7.22
C PHE A 434 12.84 16.83 -8.49
N GLY A 435 13.22 15.87 -9.34
CA GLY A 435 12.46 15.52 -10.55
C GLY A 435 11.04 15.02 -10.25
N LYS A 436 10.82 14.31 -9.14
CA LYS A 436 9.49 13.88 -8.69
C LYS A 436 8.61 15.06 -8.31
N LEU A 437 9.15 16.02 -7.55
CA LEU A 437 8.43 17.26 -7.20
C LEU A 437 8.08 18.05 -8.46
N VAL A 438 9.00 18.15 -9.43
CA VAL A 438 8.73 18.79 -10.72
C VAL A 438 7.60 18.07 -11.45
N GLY A 439 7.59 16.73 -11.44
CA GLY A 439 6.51 15.90 -11.99
C GLY A 439 5.14 16.15 -11.35
N GLN A 440 5.09 16.40 -10.04
CA GLN A 440 3.85 16.78 -9.35
C GLN A 440 3.39 18.19 -9.74
N ALA A 441 4.32 19.13 -9.93
CA ALA A 441 3.99 20.45 -10.43
C ALA A 441 3.46 20.44 -11.87
N VAL A 442 3.84 19.45 -12.70
CA VAL A 442 3.33 19.29 -14.08
C VAL A 442 1.81 19.11 -14.12
N GLU A 443 1.21 18.45 -13.13
CA GLU A 443 -0.24 18.25 -13.04
C GLU A 443 -0.99 19.59 -12.95
N TRP A 444 -0.41 20.58 -12.27
CA TRP A 444 -0.96 21.93 -12.17
C TRP A 444 -0.56 22.85 -13.34
N LEU A 445 0.67 22.72 -13.83
CA LEU A 445 1.18 23.49 -14.97
C LEU A 445 0.42 23.14 -16.27
N GLY A 446 -0.09 21.92 -16.36
CA GLY A 446 -0.78 21.40 -17.54
C GLY A 446 0.20 20.87 -18.58
N THR A 447 -0.18 19.78 -19.23
CA THR A 447 0.67 18.98 -20.14
C THR A 447 1.17 19.71 -21.39
N LYS A 448 0.79 20.97 -21.61
CA LYS A 448 1.21 21.80 -22.75
C LYS A 448 2.53 22.53 -22.53
N TYR A 449 3.07 22.52 -21.31
CA TYR A 449 4.22 23.35 -20.92
C TYR A 449 5.42 22.56 -20.40
N CYS A 450 5.38 21.22 -20.53
CA CYS A 450 6.42 20.30 -20.04
C CYS A 450 7.27 19.70 -21.15
#